data_AF-A0A2E0XS30-F1
#
_entry.id   AF-A0A2E0XS30-F1
#
_cell.length_a   1.000
_cell.length_b   1.000
_cell.length_c   1.000
_cell.angle_alpha   90.00
_cell.angle_beta   90.00
_cell.angle_gamma   90.00
#
_symmetry.space_group_name_H-M   'P 1'
#
loop_
_entity.id
_entity.type
_entity.pdbx_description
1 polymer ?
#
loop_
_entity_poly.entity_id
_entity_poly.type
_entity_poly.pdbx_seq_one_letter_code
_entity_poly.pdbx_strand_id
1 'polypeptide(L)'
;MNLKNNTLKLAVCQLLPIFVFCLLYFSLMGCKALQVLATSQEWSENYTLMAGTTCNDPAMIDGNLETIGETKYLEGASKQSVRGYMVPSEGVVILPESKSINKLVIYSQNLQAFDLFALETNGNWKHVQEVKNMTERQLTLNLRIPVYTSGLKIRVEKTSDDDALRRQNIQKIRGVSMFSGHTKALAKISEIEIYGFVQSPVE
;
A
#
# COMPACT_ATOMS: atom_id res chain seq x y z
N MET A 1 -16.62 58.02 -51.27
CA MET A 1 -16.97 56.93 -50.33
C MET A 1 -17.20 55.70 -51.18
N ASN A 2 -16.47 54.58 -51.16
CA ASN A 2 -16.20 53.73 -50.01
C ASN A 2 -15.18 52.61 -50.40
N LEU A 3 -13.99 52.97 -50.89
CA LEU A 3 -12.98 52.00 -51.38
C LEU A 3 -12.29 51.20 -50.26
N LYS A 4 -12.34 51.68 -49.01
CA LYS A 4 -11.78 50.94 -47.85
C LYS A 4 -12.66 49.75 -47.41
N ASN A 5 -13.98 49.79 -47.64
CA ASN A 5 -14.88 48.73 -47.16
C ASN A 5 -14.86 47.44 -48.01
N ASN A 6 -14.45 47.51 -49.28
CA ASN A 6 -14.45 46.35 -50.17
C ASN A 6 -13.16 45.51 -50.05
N THR A 7 -12.01 46.14 -49.78
CA THR A 7 -10.74 45.43 -49.54
C THR A 7 -10.73 44.71 -48.18
N LEU A 8 -11.35 45.30 -47.16
CA LEU A 8 -11.57 44.65 -45.86
C LEU A 8 -12.50 43.43 -45.97
N LYS A 9 -13.58 43.50 -46.76
CA LYS A 9 -14.47 42.34 -46.99
C LYS A 9 -13.79 41.20 -47.74
N LEU A 10 -12.93 41.50 -48.73
CA LEU A 10 -12.21 40.47 -49.50
C LEU A 10 -11.17 39.73 -48.64
N ALA A 11 -10.42 40.46 -47.81
CA ALA A 11 -9.42 39.88 -46.92
C ALA A 11 -10.05 39.00 -45.82
N VAL A 12 -11.18 39.43 -45.24
CA VAL A 12 -11.94 38.63 -44.25
C VAL A 12 -12.50 37.36 -44.89
N CYS A 13 -12.92 37.41 -46.16
CA CYS A 13 -13.47 36.26 -46.88
C CYS A 13 -12.41 35.19 -47.23
N GLN A 14 -11.13 35.59 -47.42
CA GLN A 14 -10.03 34.66 -47.68
C GLN A 14 -9.36 34.11 -46.40
N LEU A 15 -9.47 34.80 -45.27
CA LEU A 15 -8.92 34.36 -43.97
C LEU A 15 -9.85 33.41 -43.23
N LEU A 16 -11.16 33.47 -43.47
CA LEU A 16 -12.17 32.59 -42.87
C LEU A 16 -11.92 31.09 -43.15
N PRO A 17 -11.67 30.63 -44.40
CA PRO A 17 -11.43 29.22 -44.66
C PRO A 17 -10.11 28.72 -44.05
N ILE A 18 -9.08 29.56 -43.98
CA ILE A 18 -7.79 29.22 -43.36
C ILE A 18 -7.96 29.05 -41.84
N PHE A 19 -8.72 29.95 -41.21
CA PHE A 19 -9.01 29.88 -39.78
C PHE A 19 -9.83 28.63 -39.42
N VAL A 20 -10.82 28.28 -40.25
CA VAL A 20 -11.62 27.04 -40.09
C VAL A 20 -10.75 25.80 -40.30
N PHE A 21 -9.85 25.80 -41.29
CA PHE A 21 -8.93 24.67 -41.53
C PHE A 21 -7.95 24.48 -40.36
N CYS A 22 -7.41 25.57 -39.80
CA CYS A 22 -6.55 25.52 -38.62
C CYS A 22 -7.30 24.98 -37.40
N LEU A 23 -8.53 25.43 -37.14
CA LEU A 23 -9.37 24.92 -36.05
C LEU A 23 -9.67 23.43 -36.18
N LEU A 24 -9.92 22.95 -37.41
CA LEU A 24 -10.15 21.54 -37.70
C LEU A 24 -8.87 20.69 -37.54
N TYR A 25 -7.70 21.26 -37.85
CA TYR A 25 -6.42 20.59 -37.66
C TYR A 25 -6.05 20.46 -36.17
N PHE A 26 -6.32 21.50 -35.37
CA PHE A 26 -6.13 21.48 -33.92
C PHE A 26 -7.08 20.51 -33.21
N SER A 27 -8.33 20.35 -33.69
CA SER A 27 -9.27 19.39 -33.09
C SER A 27 -8.89 17.92 -33.37
N LEU A 28 -8.27 17.62 -34.51
CA LEU A 28 -7.78 16.28 -34.85
C LEU A 28 -6.51 15.87 -34.08
N MET A 29 -5.62 16.83 -33.75
CA MET A 29 -4.44 16.58 -32.93
C MET A 29 -4.77 16.48 -31.42
N GLY A 30 -5.84 17.13 -30.96
CA GLY A 30 -6.26 17.13 -29.55
C GLY A 30 -6.71 15.76 -29.01
N CYS A 31 -7.25 14.88 -29.85
CA CYS A 31 -7.69 13.55 -29.41
C CYS A 31 -6.54 12.62 -29.00
N LYS A 32 -5.35 12.75 -29.59
CA LYS A 32 -4.17 11.94 -29.22
C LYS A 32 -3.59 12.35 -27.86
N ALA A 33 -3.58 13.65 -27.57
CA ALA A 33 -3.12 14.16 -26.28
C ALA A 33 -4.08 13.79 -25.12
N LEU A 34 -5.39 13.74 -25.40
CA LEU A 34 -6.37 13.32 -24.41
C LEU A 34 -6.28 11.81 -24.07
N GLN A 35 -5.88 10.98 -25.04
CA GLN A 35 -5.67 9.54 -24.80
C GLN A 35 -4.51 9.28 -23.81
N VAL A 36 -3.44 10.08 -23.83
CA VAL A 36 -2.31 9.97 -22.88
C VAL A 36 -2.71 10.41 -21.47
N LEU A 37 -3.67 11.33 -21.33
CA LEU A 37 -4.24 11.72 -20.04
C LEU A 37 -5.30 10.72 -19.53
N ALA A 38 -5.81 9.87 -20.41
CA ALA A 38 -6.86 8.90 -20.13
C ALA A 38 -6.34 7.44 -20.06
N THR A 39 -5.04 7.18 -20.21
CA THR A 39 -4.46 5.87 -19.92
C THR A 39 -4.60 5.61 -18.42
N SER A 40 -5.47 4.66 -18.05
CA SER A 40 -5.63 4.24 -16.67
C SER A 40 -4.28 3.78 -16.14
N GLN A 41 -3.86 4.33 -15.00
CA GLN A 41 -2.64 3.88 -14.35
C GLN A 41 -2.78 2.39 -13.99
N GLU A 42 -1.95 1.55 -14.61
CA GLU A 42 -1.95 0.11 -14.38
C GLU A 42 -1.10 -0.25 -13.15
N TRP A 43 -1.56 -1.28 -12.43
CA TRP A 43 -0.83 -1.85 -11.30
C TRP A 43 0.28 -2.78 -11.79
N SER A 44 1.39 -2.79 -11.07
CA SER A 44 2.44 -3.79 -11.27
C SER A 44 1.92 -5.20 -10.96
N GLU A 45 2.73 -6.21 -11.29
CA GLU A 45 2.63 -7.52 -10.65
C GLU A 45 2.88 -7.40 -9.14
N ASN A 46 2.49 -8.44 -8.40
CA ASN A 46 2.71 -8.51 -6.96
C ASN A 46 4.21 -8.61 -6.65
N TYR A 47 4.78 -7.57 -6.06
CA TYR A 47 6.20 -7.52 -5.70
C TYR A 47 6.59 -8.57 -4.67
N THR A 48 5.64 -9.15 -3.92
CA THR A 48 5.98 -10.20 -2.95
C THR A 48 6.41 -11.50 -3.62
N LEU A 49 6.01 -11.73 -4.87
CA LEU A 49 6.38 -12.92 -5.67
C LEU A 49 7.69 -12.74 -6.45
N MET A 50 8.35 -11.59 -6.33
CA MET A 50 9.64 -11.37 -6.97
C MET A 50 10.71 -12.32 -6.40
N ALA A 51 11.59 -12.82 -7.27
CA ALA A 51 12.71 -13.65 -6.86
C ALA A 51 13.62 -12.87 -5.89
N GLY A 52 13.88 -13.46 -4.72
CA GLY A 52 14.68 -12.84 -3.66
C GLY A 52 13.88 -12.03 -2.64
N THR A 53 12.56 -11.90 -2.81
CA THR A 53 11.70 -11.40 -1.72
C THR A 53 11.70 -12.40 -0.57
N THR A 54 11.79 -11.89 0.66
CA THR A 54 11.77 -12.71 1.87
C THR A 54 10.71 -12.20 2.85
N CYS A 55 10.21 -13.11 3.68
CA CYS A 55 9.29 -12.80 4.76
C CYS A 55 9.72 -13.54 6.02
N ASN A 56 9.42 -12.98 7.20
CA ASN A 56 9.68 -13.67 8.45
C ASN A 56 8.84 -14.96 8.61
N ASP A 57 7.69 -15.05 7.95
CA ASP A 57 7.00 -16.29 7.65
C ASP A 57 6.68 -16.35 6.14
N PRO A 58 7.34 -17.23 5.36
CA PRO A 58 7.13 -17.34 3.92
C PRO A 58 5.70 -17.65 3.50
N ALA A 59 4.90 -18.30 4.35
CA ALA A 59 3.49 -18.60 4.07
C ALA A 59 2.60 -17.34 4.02
N MET A 60 3.13 -16.15 4.34
CA MET A 60 2.42 -14.89 4.16
C MET A 60 2.62 -14.26 2.77
N ILE A 61 3.51 -14.81 1.93
CA ILE A 61 3.87 -14.22 0.62
C ILE A 61 4.06 -15.29 -0.47
N ASP A 62 3.48 -16.48 -0.29
CA ASP A 62 3.70 -17.60 -1.20
C ASP A 62 2.71 -17.61 -2.39
N GLY A 63 1.77 -16.65 -2.43
CA GLY A 63 0.74 -16.55 -3.45
C GLY A 63 -0.42 -17.53 -3.27
N ASN A 64 -0.50 -18.23 -2.13
CA ASN A 64 -1.55 -19.21 -1.84
C ASN A 64 -2.45 -18.78 -0.67
N LEU A 65 -3.68 -18.37 -0.97
CA LEU A 65 -4.65 -17.93 0.05
C LEU A 65 -5.09 -19.03 1.04
N GLU A 66 -4.77 -20.30 0.79
CA GLU A 66 -5.04 -21.43 1.66
C GLU A 66 -3.97 -21.63 2.74
N THR A 67 -2.76 -21.11 2.53
CA THR A 67 -1.72 -21.13 3.57
C THR A 67 -2.00 -20.03 4.60
N ILE A 68 -1.44 -20.22 5.78
CA ILE A 68 -1.59 -19.30 6.90
C ILE A 68 -0.22 -19.15 7.52
N GLY A 69 0.41 -18.00 7.29
CA GLY A 69 1.56 -17.58 8.04
C GLY A 69 1.17 -16.88 9.35
N GLU A 70 2.11 -16.88 10.29
CA GLU A 70 1.95 -16.19 11.57
C GLU A 70 3.01 -15.10 11.73
N THR A 71 2.58 -13.94 12.24
CA THR A 71 3.52 -12.92 12.70
C THR A 71 4.39 -13.44 13.84
N LYS A 72 5.52 -12.80 14.11
CA LYS A 72 6.46 -13.24 15.15
C LYS A 72 6.63 -12.18 16.22
N TYR A 73 6.71 -12.58 17.49
CA TYR A 73 7.20 -11.68 18.53
C TYR A 73 8.70 -11.46 18.31
N LEU A 74 9.15 -10.21 18.17
CA LEU A 74 10.59 -9.96 18.06
C LEU A 74 11.27 -10.10 19.43
N GLU A 75 12.30 -10.92 19.48
CA GLU A 75 13.21 -11.04 20.62
C GLU A 75 14.00 -9.74 20.78
N GLY A 76 13.48 -8.81 21.58
CA GLY A 76 14.10 -7.51 21.84
C GLY A 76 13.09 -6.42 22.24
N ALA A 77 11.86 -6.49 21.71
CA ALA A 77 10.76 -5.60 22.12
C ALA A 77 10.30 -5.83 23.57
N SER A 78 10.61 -7.01 24.13
CA SER A 78 10.46 -7.35 25.54
C SER A 78 11.31 -6.49 26.48
N LYS A 79 12.39 -5.87 26.00
CA LYS A 79 13.23 -4.97 26.81
C LYS A 79 12.71 -3.53 26.86
N GLN A 80 11.86 -3.12 25.92
CA GLN A 80 11.41 -1.74 25.76
C GLN A 80 9.98 -1.51 26.24
N SER A 81 9.18 -2.58 26.35
CA SER A 81 7.90 -2.54 27.04
C SER A 81 8.12 -2.76 28.54
N VAL A 82 7.60 -1.84 29.37
CA VAL A 82 7.60 -1.94 30.85
C VAL A 82 6.92 -3.24 31.33
N ARG A 83 6.22 -3.94 30.43
CA ARG A 83 5.39 -5.13 30.65
C ARG A 83 5.57 -6.09 29.46
N GLY A 84 6.62 -6.92 29.48
CA GLY A 84 7.00 -7.84 28.40
C GLY A 84 5.93 -8.84 27.93
N TYR A 85 4.79 -8.91 28.62
CA TYR A 85 3.62 -9.70 28.22
C TYR A 85 2.69 -9.00 27.22
N MET A 86 2.86 -7.71 26.92
CA MET A 86 2.06 -6.96 25.93
C MET A 86 2.80 -6.67 24.62
N VAL A 87 3.91 -7.39 24.37
CA VAL A 87 4.72 -7.20 23.17
C VAL A 87 3.90 -7.51 21.91
N PRO A 88 3.77 -6.56 20.96
CA PRO A 88 3.09 -6.82 19.69
C PRO A 88 3.95 -7.73 18.81
N SER A 89 3.29 -8.60 18.05
CA SER A 89 3.96 -9.39 17.01
C SER A 89 4.14 -8.57 15.73
N GLU A 90 5.15 -8.90 14.93
CA GLU A 90 5.46 -8.19 13.69
C GLU A 90 5.50 -9.18 12.51
N GLY A 91 4.96 -8.77 11.35
CA GLY A 91 5.14 -9.42 10.05
C GLY A 91 6.05 -8.54 9.19
N VAL A 92 7.11 -9.10 8.61
CA VAL A 92 8.14 -8.32 7.91
C VAL A 92 8.38 -8.93 6.54
N VAL A 93 8.21 -8.11 5.49
CA VAL A 93 8.48 -8.45 4.09
C VAL A 93 9.63 -7.59 3.59
N ILE A 94 10.68 -8.22 3.05
CA ILE A 94 11.85 -7.55 2.46
C ILE A 94 11.92 -7.90 0.98
N LEU A 95 11.79 -6.88 0.14
CA LEU A 95 11.96 -6.94 -1.31
C LEU A 95 13.45 -7.00 -1.67
N PRO A 96 13.81 -7.61 -2.81
CA PRO A 96 15.20 -7.68 -3.26
C PRO A 96 15.79 -6.31 -3.62
N GLU A 97 14.95 -5.34 -3.98
CA GLU A 97 15.34 -3.96 -4.28
C GLU A 97 14.24 -2.98 -3.85
N SER A 98 14.61 -1.70 -3.72
CA SER A 98 13.64 -0.66 -3.37
C SER A 98 12.66 -0.39 -4.51
N LYS A 99 11.36 -0.44 -4.19
CA LYS A 99 10.26 -0.18 -5.13
C LYS A 99 9.39 0.97 -4.63
N SER A 100 8.70 1.64 -5.54
CA SER A 100 7.61 2.55 -5.20
C SER A 100 6.37 1.73 -4.89
N ILE A 101 5.95 1.76 -3.63
CA ILE A 101 4.77 1.05 -3.14
C ILE A 101 3.60 2.02 -3.07
N ASN A 102 2.48 1.61 -3.67
CA ASN A 102 1.27 2.41 -3.82
C ASN A 102 0.04 1.70 -3.23
N LYS A 103 0.05 0.36 -3.22
CA LYS A 103 -1.06 -0.45 -2.73
C LYS A 103 -0.53 -1.68 -2.00
N LEU A 104 -1.19 -2.02 -0.91
CA LEU A 104 -0.98 -3.22 -0.12
C LEU A 104 -2.31 -3.96 -0.01
N VAL A 105 -2.32 -5.26 -0.23
CA VAL A 105 -3.48 -6.12 0.04
C VAL A 105 -3.08 -7.12 1.12
N ILE A 106 -3.90 -7.24 2.15
CA ILE A 106 -3.67 -8.19 3.25
C ILE A 106 -4.89 -9.09 3.38
N TYR A 107 -4.64 -10.39 3.31
CA TYR A 107 -5.62 -11.42 3.63
C TYR A 107 -5.29 -11.98 5.00
N SER A 108 -6.20 -11.86 5.97
CA SER A 108 -5.96 -12.26 7.35
C SER A 108 -7.20 -12.87 7.99
N GLN A 109 -7.01 -13.76 8.95
CA GLN A 109 -8.11 -14.45 9.62
C GLN A 109 -8.56 -13.78 10.92
N ASN A 110 -7.62 -13.14 11.62
CA ASN A 110 -7.86 -12.61 12.97
C ASN A 110 -7.31 -11.19 13.18
N LEU A 111 -6.73 -10.54 12.16
CA LEU A 111 -6.15 -9.19 12.29
C LEU A 111 -7.26 -8.13 12.35
N GLN A 112 -7.20 -7.24 13.36
CA GLN A 112 -8.20 -6.19 13.57
C GLN A 112 -7.61 -4.77 13.53
N ALA A 113 -6.35 -4.60 13.92
CA ALA A 113 -5.65 -3.33 13.85
C ALA A 113 -4.14 -3.56 13.76
N PHE A 114 -3.45 -2.69 13.02
CA PHE A 114 -2.00 -2.73 12.86
C PHE A 114 -1.44 -1.38 12.44
N ASP A 115 -0.15 -1.21 12.66
CA ASP A 115 0.64 -0.12 12.12
C ASP A 115 1.51 -0.63 10.96
N LEU A 116 1.50 0.09 9.84
CA LEU A 116 2.37 -0.13 8.71
C LEU A 116 3.63 0.72 8.85
N PHE A 117 4.78 0.08 8.70
CA PHE A 117 6.10 0.71 8.66
C PHE A 117 6.81 0.40 7.35
N ALA A 118 7.69 1.31 6.93
CA ALA A 118 8.59 1.14 5.82
C ALA A 118 10.05 1.20 6.29
N LEU A 119 10.91 0.42 5.65
CA LEU A 119 12.34 0.42 5.92
C LEU A 119 12.99 1.65 5.29
N GLU A 120 13.70 2.41 6.11
CA GLU A 120 14.53 3.53 5.67
C GLU A 120 15.94 3.07 5.32
N THR A 121 16.66 3.90 4.56
CA THR A 121 18.06 3.64 4.15
C THR A 121 19.03 3.53 5.32
N ASN A 122 18.71 4.12 6.46
CA ASN A 122 19.48 4.05 7.71
C ASN A 122 19.23 2.73 8.50
N GLY A 123 18.38 1.84 7.99
CA GLY A 123 17.99 0.58 8.64
C GLY A 123 16.88 0.71 9.68
N ASN A 124 16.33 1.91 9.90
CA ASN A 124 15.22 2.15 10.81
C ASN A 124 13.87 1.92 10.14
N TRP A 125 12.85 1.69 10.97
CA TRP A 125 11.46 1.56 10.53
C TRP A 125 10.72 2.88 10.73
N LYS A 126 10.25 3.48 9.64
CA LYS A 126 9.41 4.68 9.66
C LYS A 126 7.94 4.30 9.60
N HIS A 127 7.15 4.85 10.51
CA HIS A 127 5.70 4.69 10.50
C HIS A 127 5.10 5.33 9.24
N VAL A 128 4.28 4.58 8.52
CA VAL A 128 3.59 5.00 7.29
C VAL A 128 2.13 5.30 7.58
N GLN A 129 1.41 4.34 8.14
CA GLN A 129 -0.03 4.44 8.32
C GLN A 129 -0.53 3.49 9.40
N GLU A 130 -1.45 3.98 10.21
CA GLU A 130 -2.19 3.18 11.19
C GLU A 130 -3.52 2.70 10.56
N VAL A 131 -3.85 1.43 10.77
CA VAL A 131 -5.11 0.81 10.34
C VAL A 131 -5.86 0.29 11.55
N LYS A 132 -7.13 0.68 11.67
CA LYS A 132 -8.02 0.29 12.78
C LYS A 132 -9.30 -0.35 12.27
N ASN A 133 -9.91 -1.15 13.13
CA ASN A 133 -11.25 -1.69 12.94
C ASN A 133 -11.41 -2.48 11.64
N MET A 134 -10.40 -3.27 11.29
CA MET A 134 -10.51 -4.25 10.21
C MET A 134 -11.50 -5.34 10.65
N THR A 135 -12.58 -5.49 9.88
CA THR A 135 -13.64 -6.48 10.13
C THR A 135 -13.71 -7.54 9.04
N GLU A 136 -13.19 -7.24 7.86
CA GLU A 136 -13.17 -8.14 6.71
C GLU A 136 -11.89 -8.97 6.67
N ARG A 137 -11.96 -10.15 6.03
CA ARG A 137 -10.78 -11.01 5.84
C ARG A 137 -9.74 -10.35 4.93
N GLN A 138 -10.18 -9.56 3.95
CA GLN A 138 -9.34 -8.87 3.00
C GLN A 138 -9.35 -7.37 3.29
N LEU A 139 -8.17 -6.75 3.34
CA LEU A 139 -8.01 -5.31 3.38
C LEU A 139 -7.20 -4.86 2.17
N THR A 140 -7.74 -3.92 1.40
CA THR A 140 -6.98 -3.19 0.38
C THR A 140 -6.63 -1.81 0.92
N LEU A 141 -5.33 -1.54 1.05
CA LEU A 141 -4.79 -0.28 1.51
C LEU A 141 -4.12 0.46 0.35
N ASN A 142 -4.76 1.54 -0.11
CA ASN A 142 -4.16 2.45 -1.09
C ASN A 142 -3.43 3.58 -0.35
N LEU A 143 -2.12 3.66 -0.56
CA LEU A 143 -1.29 4.69 0.05
C LEU A 143 -1.49 6.02 -0.70
N ARG A 144 -1.82 7.08 0.04
CA ARG A 144 -2.02 8.41 -0.55
C ARG A 144 -0.73 8.97 -1.15
N ILE A 145 0.40 8.67 -0.51
CA ILE A 145 1.73 9.07 -0.94
C ILE A 145 2.50 7.76 -1.21
N PRO A 146 3.08 7.59 -2.41
CA PRO A 146 3.90 6.41 -2.69
C PRO A 146 5.07 6.33 -1.71
N VAL A 147 5.36 5.13 -1.22
CA VAL A 147 6.47 4.88 -0.31
C VAL A 147 7.56 4.13 -1.05
N TYR A 148 8.72 4.76 -1.20
CA TYR A 148 9.88 4.11 -1.82
C TYR A 148 10.69 3.37 -0.75
N THR A 149 10.67 2.04 -0.80
CA THR A 149 11.32 1.20 0.22
C THR A 149 11.60 -0.21 -0.31
N SER A 150 12.57 -0.89 0.29
CA SER A 150 12.83 -2.32 0.10
C SER A 150 12.21 -3.18 1.19
N GLY A 151 11.53 -2.62 2.19
CA GLY A 151 10.97 -3.40 3.29
C GLY A 151 9.69 -2.81 3.83
N LEU A 152 8.70 -3.66 4.07
CA LEU A 152 7.49 -3.31 4.79
C LEU A 152 7.37 -4.14 6.06
N LYS A 153 6.77 -3.53 7.08
CA LYS A 153 6.51 -4.18 8.34
C LYS A 153 5.13 -3.86 8.86
N ILE A 154 4.39 -4.90 9.22
CA ILE A 154 3.10 -4.84 9.89
C ILE A 154 3.35 -5.11 11.37
N ARG A 155 3.11 -4.12 12.23
CA ARG A 155 3.08 -4.32 13.68
C ARG A 155 1.64 -4.54 14.13
N VAL A 156 1.37 -5.69 14.73
CA VAL A 156 0.02 -6.09 15.12
C VAL A 156 -0.39 -5.37 16.40
N GLU A 157 -1.39 -4.50 16.29
CA GLU A 157 -1.94 -3.77 17.44
C GLU A 157 -3.11 -4.52 18.08
N LYS A 158 -3.93 -5.22 17.28
CA LYS A 158 -5.06 -5.99 17.80
C LYS A 158 -5.42 -7.17 16.90
N THR A 159 -5.75 -8.29 17.54
CA THR A 159 -6.37 -9.45 16.90
C THR A 159 -7.70 -9.82 17.57
N SER A 160 -8.54 -10.63 16.90
CA SER A 160 -9.71 -11.24 17.53
C SER A 160 -9.37 -12.25 18.63
N ASP A 161 -8.14 -12.78 18.62
CA ASP A 161 -7.69 -13.85 19.51
C ASP A 161 -7.06 -13.30 20.80
N ASP A 162 -6.79 -11.99 20.87
CA ASP A 162 -6.18 -11.29 22.02
C ASP A 162 -6.91 -11.59 23.34
N ASP A 163 -8.25 -11.57 23.34
CA ASP A 163 -9.04 -11.75 24.57
C ASP A 163 -9.00 -13.20 25.07
N ALA A 164 -9.00 -14.17 24.15
CA ALA A 164 -8.85 -15.57 24.49
C ALA A 164 -7.46 -15.84 25.09
N LEU A 165 -6.41 -15.33 24.44
CA LEU A 165 -5.03 -15.47 24.93
C LEU A 165 -4.83 -14.77 26.28
N ARG A 166 -5.44 -13.60 26.48
CA ARG A 166 -5.39 -12.89 27.76
C ARG A 166 -6.05 -13.68 28.89
N ARG A 167 -7.18 -14.34 28.65
CA ARG A 167 -7.84 -15.19 29.66
C ARG A 167 -6.99 -16.41 30.01
N GLN A 168 -6.27 -16.97 29.03
CA GLN A 168 -5.36 -18.08 29.25
C GLN A 168 -4.15 -17.68 30.10
N ASN A 169 -3.58 -16.50 29.83
CA ASN A 169 -2.29 -16.09 30.40
C ASN A 169 -2.38 -15.15 31.61
N ILE A 170 -3.58 -14.71 31.99
CA ILE A 170 -3.81 -13.92 33.21
C ILE A 170 -4.56 -14.75 34.25
N GLN A 171 -3.92 -14.97 35.39
CA GLN A 171 -4.55 -15.58 36.56
C GLN A 171 -4.63 -14.57 37.71
N LYS A 172 -5.73 -14.56 38.46
CA LYS A 172 -5.86 -13.73 39.67
C LYS A 172 -5.59 -14.56 40.90
N ILE A 173 -4.50 -14.27 41.61
CA ILE A 173 -4.14 -14.91 42.88
C ILE A 173 -4.21 -13.85 43.97
N ARG A 174 -5.13 -14.03 44.94
CA ARG A 174 -5.32 -13.10 46.08
C ARG A 174 -5.48 -11.61 45.66
N GLY A 175 -6.19 -11.37 44.56
CA GLY A 175 -6.45 -10.02 44.04
C GLY A 175 -5.33 -9.44 43.15
N VAL A 176 -4.21 -10.14 43.01
CA VAL A 176 -3.09 -9.74 42.14
C VAL A 176 -3.16 -10.49 40.81
N SER A 177 -3.00 -9.77 39.69
CA SER A 177 -2.91 -10.37 38.36
C SER A 177 -1.51 -10.92 38.11
N MET A 178 -1.41 -12.22 37.91
CA MET A 178 -0.20 -12.94 37.51
C MET A 178 -0.25 -13.20 36.01
N PHE A 179 0.85 -12.89 35.32
CA PHE A 179 0.99 -13.06 33.86
C PHE A 179 1.95 -14.22 33.59
N SER A 180 1.47 -15.24 32.89
CA SER A 180 2.27 -16.44 32.56
C SER A 180 2.82 -16.43 31.13
N GLY A 181 2.47 -15.44 30.31
CA GLY A 181 2.89 -15.37 28.91
C GLY A 181 2.37 -14.13 28.19
N HIS A 182 2.47 -14.13 26.86
CA HIS A 182 1.98 -13.04 26.01
C HIS A 182 0.46 -12.88 26.11
N THR A 183 -0.02 -11.64 26.03
CA THR A 183 -1.45 -11.29 26.11
C THR A 183 -1.97 -10.65 24.81
N LYS A 184 -1.11 -10.63 23.80
CA LYS A 184 -1.35 -10.19 22.42
C LYS A 184 -1.14 -11.38 21.53
N ALA A 185 -2.15 -11.82 20.80
CA ALA A 185 -2.02 -13.00 19.95
C ALA A 185 -1.30 -12.66 18.64
N LEU A 186 -0.74 -13.69 18.02
CA LEU A 186 -0.15 -13.58 16.68
C LEU A 186 -1.26 -13.35 15.66
N ALA A 187 -0.96 -12.52 14.66
CA ALA A 187 -1.84 -12.37 13.51
C ALA A 187 -1.62 -13.55 12.55
N LYS A 188 -2.73 -14.12 12.09
CA LYS A 188 -2.80 -15.18 11.09
C LYS A 188 -3.07 -14.53 9.74
N ILE A 189 -2.06 -14.50 8.90
CA ILE A 189 -2.07 -13.82 7.60
C ILE A 189 -1.96 -14.90 6.53
N SER A 190 -2.95 -14.96 5.65
CA SER A 190 -2.96 -15.88 4.52
C SER A 190 -2.09 -15.38 3.37
N GLU A 191 -2.08 -14.08 3.10
CA GLU A 191 -1.27 -13.52 2.02
C GLU A 191 -1.10 -12.00 2.22
N ILE A 192 0.06 -11.51 1.83
CA ILE A 192 0.41 -10.09 1.71
C ILE A 192 0.83 -9.86 0.27
N GLU A 193 0.18 -8.89 -0.36
CA GLU A 193 0.48 -8.49 -1.73
C GLU A 193 0.89 -7.02 -1.76
N ILE A 194 1.98 -6.72 -2.47
CA ILE A 194 2.56 -5.37 -2.56
C ILE A 194 2.57 -4.95 -4.02
N TYR A 195 2.06 -3.76 -4.29
CA TYR A 195 1.93 -3.24 -5.65
C TYR A 195 2.43 -1.80 -5.75
N GLY A 196 3.05 -1.53 -6.90
CA GLY A 196 3.32 -0.19 -7.39
C GLY A 196 2.58 0.07 -8.69
N PHE A 197 2.95 1.16 -9.34
CA PHE A 197 2.50 1.46 -10.69
C PHE A 197 3.49 0.95 -11.72
N VAL A 198 2.98 0.45 -12.85
CA VAL A 198 3.82 0.15 -14.02
C VAL A 198 4.39 1.48 -14.51
N GLN A 199 5.72 1.60 -14.53
CA GLN A 199 6.37 2.73 -15.18
C GLN A 199 6.21 2.56 -16.69
N SER A 200 5.55 3.50 -17.35
CA SER A 200 5.59 3.57 -18.81
C SER A 200 7.05 3.77 -19.25
N PRO A 201 7.56 3.03 -20.25
CA PRO A 201 8.86 3.32 -20.83
C PRO A 201 8.83 4.76 -21.34
N VAL A 202 9.74 5.58 -20.84
CA VAL A 202 10.07 6.86 -21.50
C VAL A 202 10.94 6.46 -22.68
N GLU A 203 10.32 6.28 -23.86
CA GLU A 203 11.04 6.19 -25.14
C GLU A 203 11.64 7.55 -25.55
#